data_AF-A0A7V5CM41-F1
#
_entry.id   AF-A0A7V5CM41-F1
#
_cell.length_a   1.000
_cell.length_b   1.000
_cell.length_c   1.000
_cell.angle_alpha   90.00
_cell.angle_beta   90.00
_cell.angle_gamma   90.00
#
_symmetry.space_group_name_H-M   'P 1'
#
loop_
_entity.id
_entity.type
_entity.pdbx_description
1 polymer ?
#
loop_
_entity_poly.entity_id
_entity_poly.type
_entity_poly.pdbx_seq_one_letter_code
_entity_poly.pdbx_strand_id
1 'polypeptide(L)'
;MAVYNKQVDAGAIYGQPGDDARNRVLSVLPDVMKKTHVIAQSLPIPNDTVSLRKDLPPAIAKKIIDGLIKVSKTPEGAKVIYDVGSIDGFKPAKDSDYDSVREVAKAEDITLEKIDRKKK
;
A
#
# COMPACT_ATOMS: atom_id res chain seq x y z
N MET A 1 -18.29 4.42 -2.66
CA MET A 1 -19.58 5.11 -2.87
C MET A 1 -20.80 4.18 -2.77
N ALA A 2 -20.73 2.94 -3.27
CA ALA A 2 -21.88 2.01 -3.29
C ALA A 2 -22.53 1.77 -1.90
N VAL A 3 -21.73 1.57 -0.85
CA VAL A 3 -22.23 1.41 0.54
C VAL A 3 -22.98 2.67 1.00
N TYR A 4 -22.39 3.85 0.82
CA TYR A 4 -23.00 5.14 1.18
C TYR A 4 -24.36 5.35 0.47
N ASN A 5 -24.45 4.96 -0.79
CA ASN A 5 -25.67 5.06 -1.61
C ASN A 5 -26.66 3.91 -1.37
N LYS A 6 -26.40 3.01 -0.41
CA LYS A 6 -27.24 1.83 -0.11
C LYS A 6 -27.44 0.89 -1.31
N GLN A 7 -26.46 0.84 -2.22
CA GLN A 7 -26.49 -0.07 -3.38
C GLN A 7 -25.95 -1.46 -3.03
N VAL A 8 -25.15 -1.54 -1.96
CA VAL A 8 -24.59 -2.78 -1.41
C VAL A 8 -24.54 -2.67 0.10
N ASP A 9 -24.56 -3.81 0.80
CA ASP A 9 -24.56 -3.86 2.27
C ASP A 9 -23.17 -3.57 2.88
N ALA A 10 -22.10 -3.97 2.19
CA ALA A 10 -20.73 -3.82 2.66
C ALA A 10 -19.74 -3.60 1.50
N GLY A 11 -18.54 -3.10 1.83
CA GLY A 11 -17.46 -2.91 0.88
C GLY A 11 -16.10 -2.90 1.58
N ALA A 12 -15.05 -3.27 0.84
CA ALA A 12 -13.67 -3.24 1.32
C ALA A 12 -12.99 -1.93 0.90
N ILE A 13 -12.25 -1.32 1.83
CA ILE A 13 -11.42 -0.14 1.58
C ILE A 13 -10.06 -0.35 2.24
N TYR A 14 -9.03 0.35 1.75
CA TYR A 14 -7.75 0.45 2.43
C TYR A 14 -7.79 1.60 3.45
N GLY A 15 -6.96 1.48 4.48
CA GLY A 15 -6.81 2.50 5.51
C GLY A 15 -6.71 1.93 6.92
N GLN A 16 -6.48 2.83 7.87
CA GLN A 16 -6.47 2.54 9.30
C GLN A 16 -7.65 3.25 9.98
N PRO A 17 -8.08 2.83 11.17
CA PRO A 17 -9.13 3.53 11.91
C PRO A 17 -8.74 5.01 12.10
N GLY A 18 -9.54 5.92 11.54
CA GLY A 18 -9.29 7.36 11.60
C GLY A 18 -8.55 7.96 10.39
N ASP A 19 -7.90 7.15 9.56
CA ASP A 19 -7.34 7.56 8.28
C ASP A 19 -7.55 6.47 7.22
N ASP A 20 -8.73 6.49 6.61
CA ASP A 20 -9.13 5.55 5.57
C ASP A 20 -9.71 6.25 4.33
N ALA A 21 -10.11 5.47 3.33
CA ALA A 21 -10.66 6.00 2.09
C ALA A 21 -11.82 7.00 2.27
N ARG A 22 -12.56 6.96 3.39
CA ARG A 22 -13.65 7.91 3.68
C ARG A 22 -13.12 9.32 3.92
N ASN A 23 -11.92 9.49 4.48
CA ASN A 23 -11.28 10.79 4.69
C ASN A 23 -11.09 11.53 3.35
N ARG A 24 -10.82 10.78 2.27
CA ARG A 24 -10.55 11.32 0.93
C ARG A 24 -11.78 11.92 0.25
N VAL A 25 -12.99 11.61 0.74
CA VAL A 25 -14.24 12.09 0.14
C VAL A 25 -15.01 13.07 1.03
N LEU A 26 -14.45 13.47 2.18
CA LEU A 26 -15.13 14.36 3.14
C LEU A 26 -15.58 15.70 2.55
N SER A 27 -14.84 16.25 1.59
CA SER A 27 -15.20 17.51 0.91
C SER A 27 -16.47 17.40 0.07
N VAL A 28 -16.78 16.19 -0.42
CA VAL A 28 -17.95 15.90 -1.28
C VAL A 28 -19.07 15.25 -0.46
N LEU A 29 -18.72 14.40 0.51
CA LEU A 29 -19.63 13.66 1.39
C LEU A 29 -19.30 13.96 2.86
N PRO A 30 -19.71 15.13 3.40
CA PRO A 30 -19.36 15.54 4.76
C PRO A 30 -19.96 14.65 5.85
N ASP A 31 -20.98 13.85 5.52
CA ASP A 31 -21.66 12.92 6.43
C ASP A 31 -21.27 11.46 6.23
N VAL A 32 -20.25 11.15 5.41
CA VAL A 32 -19.83 9.77 5.11
C VAL A 32 -19.49 8.96 6.37
N MET A 33 -18.88 9.60 7.37
CA MET A 33 -18.51 8.96 8.64
C MET A 33 -19.71 8.64 9.53
N LYS A 34 -20.84 9.33 9.33
CA LYS A 34 -22.10 9.06 10.05
C LYS A 34 -22.93 7.99 9.36
N LYS A 35 -22.89 7.96 8.02
CA LYS A 35 -23.68 7.03 7.19
C LYS A 35 -23.01 5.68 6.98
N THR A 36 -21.74 5.54 7.30
CA THR A 36 -20.97 4.30 7.12
C THR A 36 -20.14 3.99 8.35
N HIS A 37 -19.95 2.71 8.65
CA HIS A 37 -19.21 2.23 9.82
C HIS A 37 -18.19 1.16 9.41
N VAL A 38 -17.04 1.15 10.07
CA VAL A 38 -16.06 0.06 9.95
C VAL A 38 -16.49 -1.04 10.90
N ILE A 39 -16.71 -2.25 10.36
CA ILE A 39 -17.23 -3.41 11.11
C ILE A 39 -16.19 -4.52 11.32
N ALA A 40 -15.10 -4.50 10.56
CA ALA A 40 -14.03 -5.48 10.64
C ALA A 40 -12.73 -4.87 10.08
N GLN A 41 -11.59 -5.46 10.49
CA GLN A 41 -10.27 -5.11 9.98
C GLN A 41 -9.50 -6.38 9.65
N SER A 42 -8.77 -6.34 8.53
CA SER A 42 -7.83 -7.41 8.17
C SER A 42 -6.55 -7.34 8.99
N LEU A 43 -5.69 -8.35 8.82
CA LEU A 43 -4.29 -8.23 9.20
C LEU A 43 -3.63 -7.05 8.47
N PRO A 44 -2.58 -6.44 9.05
CA PRO A 44 -1.78 -5.43 8.37
C PRO A 44 -1.18 -5.98 7.07
N ILE A 45 -1.29 -5.18 6.01
CA ILE A 45 -0.61 -5.44 4.74
C ILE A 45 0.71 -4.67 4.69
N PRO A 46 1.73 -5.18 3.97
CA PRO A 46 2.93 -4.41 3.72
C PRO A 46 2.61 -3.13 2.93
N ASN A 47 3.35 -2.05 3.19
CA ASN A 47 3.26 -0.83 2.40
C ASN A 47 3.89 -1.03 1.00
N ASP A 48 3.63 -0.07 0.11
CA ASP A 48 4.15 -0.05 -1.25
C ASP A 48 5.68 -0.19 -1.31
N THR A 49 6.16 -0.78 -2.40
CA THR A 49 7.58 -1.14 -2.57
C THR A 49 8.21 -0.40 -3.72
N VAL A 50 9.53 -0.21 -3.65
CA VAL A 50 10.37 0.12 -4.80
C VAL A 50 11.09 -1.15 -5.23
N SER A 51 10.75 -1.65 -6.41
CA SER A 51 11.31 -2.90 -6.95
C SER A 51 12.35 -2.61 -8.04
N LEU A 52 13.41 -3.41 -8.04
CA LEU A 52 14.46 -3.36 -9.07
C LEU A 52 14.30 -4.55 -10.01
N ARG A 53 14.57 -4.37 -11.31
CA ARG A 53 14.59 -5.48 -12.26
C ARG A 53 15.66 -6.52 -11.87
N LYS A 54 15.37 -7.80 -12.09
CA LYS A 54 16.20 -8.94 -11.69
C LYS A 54 17.68 -8.81 -12.11
N ASP A 55 17.94 -8.42 -13.35
CA ASP A 55 19.31 -8.40 -13.91
C ASP A 55 19.97 -7.02 -13.83
N LEU A 56 19.59 -6.20 -12.85
CA LEU A 56 20.25 -4.91 -12.61
C LEU A 56 21.62 -5.15 -11.95
N PRO A 57 22.72 -4.55 -12.45
CA PRO A 57 24.04 -4.72 -11.84
C PRO A 57 24.04 -4.36 -10.35
N PRO A 58 24.62 -5.19 -9.46
CA PRO A 58 24.57 -4.97 -8.01
C PRO A 58 25.08 -3.59 -7.56
N ALA A 59 26.12 -3.07 -8.22
CA ALA A 59 26.66 -1.75 -7.94
C ALA A 59 25.66 -0.62 -8.26
N ILE A 60 24.82 -0.79 -9.29
CA ILE A 60 23.77 0.18 -9.64
C ILE A 60 22.60 0.04 -8.68
N ALA A 61 22.18 -1.18 -8.36
CA ALA A 61 21.13 -1.45 -7.39
C ALA A 61 21.44 -0.76 -6.04
N LYS A 62 22.67 -0.94 -5.54
CA LYS A 62 23.12 -0.30 -4.30
C LYS A 62 23.07 1.23 -4.38
N LYS A 63 23.55 1.82 -5.48
CA LYS A 63 23.49 3.29 -5.67
C LYS A 63 22.06 3.83 -5.66
N ILE A 64 21.10 3.10 -6.24
CA ILE A 64 19.69 3.51 -6.24
C ILE A 64 19.11 3.43 -4.82
N ILE A 65 19.33 2.31 -4.12
CA ILE A 65 18.82 2.11 -2.76
C ILE A 65 19.37 3.18 -1.81
N ASP A 66 20.70 3.35 -1.78
CA ASP A 66 21.37 4.32 -0.91
C ASP A 66 20.96 5.76 -1.28
N GLY A 67 20.80 6.04 -2.58
CA GLY A 67 20.34 7.32 -3.09
C GLY A 67 18.94 7.68 -2.62
N LEU A 68 17.96 6.79 -2.80
CA LEU A 68 16.57 7.00 -2.38
C LEU A 68 16.47 7.25 -0.87
N ILE A 69 17.16 6.43 -0.06
CA ILE A 69 17.19 6.59 1.40
C ILE A 69 17.85 7.90 1.81
N LYS A 70 18.90 8.34 1.11
CA LYS A 70 19.58 9.61 1.40
C LYS A 70 18.69 10.79 1.04
N VAL A 71 18.04 10.79 -0.13
CA VAL A 71 17.13 11.86 -0.56
C VAL A 71 15.93 11.96 0.38
N SER A 72 15.35 10.84 0.84
CA SER A 72 14.23 10.88 1.78
C SER A 72 14.57 11.46 3.16
N LYS A 73 15.86 11.67 3.45
CA LYS A 73 16.33 12.28 4.71
C LYS A 73 16.61 13.77 4.60
N THR A 74 16.59 14.36 3.39
CA THR A 74 16.71 15.81 3.23
C THR A 74 15.31 16.44 3.25
N PRO A 75 15.14 17.68 3.76
CA PRO A 75 13.83 18.34 3.79
C PRO A 75 13.19 18.46 2.40
N GLU A 76 13.99 18.84 1.40
CA GLU A 76 13.51 19.00 0.02
C GLU A 76 13.14 17.65 -0.60
N GLY A 77 13.97 16.63 -0.35
CA GLY A 77 13.74 15.28 -0.89
C GLY A 77 12.52 14.62 -0.25
N ALA A 78 12.38 14.71 1.07
CA ALA A 78 11.21 14.24 1.80
C ALA A 78 9.93 14.91 1.28
N LYS A 79 9.98 16.23 1.03
CA LYS A 79 8.85 16.95 0.43
C LYS A 79 8.49 16.41 -0.96
N VAL A 80 9.46 16.23 -1.85
CA VAL A 80 9.20 15.70 -3.20
C VAL A 80 8.62 14.29 -3.15
N ILE A 81 9.18 13.42 -2.29
CA ILE A 81 8.73 12.04 -2.14
C ILE A 81 7.29 11.98 -1.59
N TYR A 82 6.98 12.83 -0.61
CA TYR A 82 5.63 12.96 -0.06
C TYR A 82 4.64 13.52 -1.10
N ASP A 83 5.01 14.57 -1.82
CA ASP A 83 4.13 15.21 -2.81
C ASP A 83 3.79 14.26 -3.98
N VAL A 84 4.71 13.37 -4.36
CA VAL A 84 4.51 12.41 -5.45
C VAL A 84 3.74 11.16 -5.01
N GLY A 85 4.03 10.64 -3.83
CA GLY A 85 3.57 9.30 -3.43
C GLY A 85 2.88 9.22 -2.08
N SER A 86 2.75 10.32 -1.33
CA SER A 86 2.40 10.28 0.09
C SER A 86 3.32 9.34 0.90
N ILE A 87 4.61 9.30 0.53
CA ILE A 87 5.61 8.43 1.15
C ILE A 87 6.43 9.24 2.15
N ASP A 88 6.48 8.79 3.40
CA ASP A 88 7.25 9.45 4.46
C ASP A 88 8.75 9.11 4.44
N GLY A 89 9.11 8.02 3.75
CA GLY A 89 10.50 7.64 3.55
C GLY A 89 10.68 6.18 3.17
N PHE A 90 11.94 5.78 2.99
CA PHE A 90 12.32 4.45 2.54
C PHE A 90 13.12 3.69 3.59
N LYS A 91 12.91 2.38 3.64
CA LYS A 91 13.70 1.44 4.45
C LYS A 91 14.06 0.22 3.60
N PRO A 92 15.21 -0.43 3.84
CA PRO A 92 15.51 -1.70 3.20
C PRO A 92 14.44 -2.74 3.57
N ALA A 93 13.86 -3.36 2.55
CA ALA A 93 12.92 -4.47 2.73
C ALA A 93 13.68 -5.76 3.06
N LYS A 94 13.04 -6.62 3.84
CA LYS A 94 13.44 -8.01 4.11
C LYS A 94 12.42 -8.94 3.49
N ASP A 95 12.84 -10.16 3.16
CA ASP A 95 11.89 -11.16 2.65
C ASP A 95 10.75 -11.42 3.65
N SER A 96 11.04 -11.44 4.96
CA SER A 96 10.03 -11.61 6.02
C SER A 96 8.96 -10.52 6.05
N ASP A 97 9.21 -9.35 5.46
CA ASP A 97 8.19 -8.27 5.41
C ASP A 97 6.97 -8.69 4.58
N TYR A 98 7.08 -9.76 3.78
CA TYR A 98 6.00 -10.32 2.95
C TYR A 98 5.37 -11.59 3.52
N ASP A 99 5.72 -12.00 4.76
CA ASP A 99 5.19 -13.21 5.38
C ASP A 99 3.66 -13.16 5.51
N SER A 100 3.07 -12.03 5.90
CA SER A 100 1.61 -11.90 6.01
C SER A 100 0.88 -12.14 4.69
N VAL A 101 1.49 -11.75 3.57
CA VAL A 101 0.94 -12.02 2.23
C VAL A 101 0.99 -13.52 1.91
N ARG A 102 2.09 -14.19 2.26
CA ARG A 102 2.25 -15.64 2.07
C ARG A 102 1.30 -16.44 2.95
N GLU A 103 1.08 -16.00 4.19
CA GLU A 103 0.13 -16.63 5.12
C GLU A 103 -1.30 -16.56 4.60
N VAL A 104 -1.75 -15.38 4.15
CA VAL A 104 -3.09 -15.21 3.55
C VAL A 104 -3.21 -16.02 2.27
N ALA A 105 -2.21 -16.01 1.38
CA ALA A 105 -2.25 -16.81 0.15
C ALA A 105 -2.39 -18.30 0.45
N LYS A 106 -1.69 -18.80 1.48
CA LYS A 106 -1.79 -20.20 1.91
C LYS A 106 -3.16 -20.52 2.51
N ALA A 107 -3.74 -19.62 3.32
CA ALA A 107 -5.06 -19.80 3.90
C ALA A 107 -6.17 -19.85 2.84
N GLU A 108 -6.03 -19.09 1.77
CA GLU A 108 -6.99 -18.98 0.67
C GLU A 108 -6.71 -19.95 -0.50
N ASP A 109 -5.77 -20.88 -0.35
CA ASP A 109 -5.32 -21.83 -1.40
C ASP A 109 -4.88 -21.15 -2.72
N ILE A 110 -4.27 -19.96 -2.60
CA ILE A 110 -3.77 -19.17 -3.71
C ILE A 110 -2.32 -19.54 -4.01
N THR A 111 -2.05 -20.03 -5.23
CA THR A 111 -0.67 -20.20 -5.73
C THR A 111 -0.14 -18.87 -6.28
N LEU A 112 0.72 -18.18 -5.53
CA LEU A 112 1.25 -16.85 -5.90
C LEU A 112 1.96 -16.85 -7.28
N GLU A 113 2.69 -17.92 -7.62
CA GLU A 113 3.43 -18.05 -8.88
C GLU A 113 2.53 -18.14 -10.12
N LYS A 114 1.25 -18.50 -9.93
CA LYS A 114 0.27 -18.60 -11.01
C LYS A 114 -0.46 -17.27 -11.27
N ILE A 115 -0.37 -16.30 -10.36
CA ILE A 115 -1.05 -15.00 -10.50
C ILE A 115 -0.45 -14.19 -11.66
N ASP A 116 0.87 -14.26 -11.84
CA ASP A 116 1.59 -13.48 -12.86
C ASP A 116 1.54 -14.09 -14.27
N ARG A 117 1.18 -15.38 -14.38
CA ARG A 117 1.21 -16.12 -15.66
C ARG A 117 -0.04 -16.01 -16.52
N LYS A 118 -1.06 -15.25 -16.09
CA LYS A 118 -2.32 -15.05 -16.84
C LYS A 118 -2.33 -13.87 -17.82
N LYS A 119 -1.16 -13.30 -18.17
CA LYS A 119 -1.02 -12.41 -19.33
C LYS A 119 -0.11 -13.06 -20.37
N LYS A 120 -0.73 -13.74 -21.32
CA LYS A 120 -0.24 -13.85 -22.69
C LYS A 120 -1.18 -13.04 -23.57
#